data_AF-A0A1I4N2L8-F1
#
_entry.id   AF-A0A1I4N2L8-F1
#
_cell.length_a   1.000
_cell.length_b   1.000
_cell.length_c   1.000
_cell.angle_alpha   90.00
_cell.angle_beta   90.00
_cell.angle_gamma   90.00
#
_symmetry.space_group_name_H-M   'P 1'
#
loop_
_entity.id
_entity.type
_entity.pdbx_description
1 polymer ?
#
loop_
_entity_poly.entity_id
_entity_poly.type
_entity_poly.pdbx_seq_one_letter_code
_entity_poly.pdbx_strand_id
1 'polypeptide(L)'
;MLAITEQSAAVSVARRSADWGRDLAHIVAIVGNHFSDFNGNGFYPHPDEQALQAELLGVPGLARLAEAIAARPARALAITGLGLGQLDERERNAVLYAIALSGGFPTSTDQRTGRVAWDVRARPAGQAQAEFVTFSERVGGADMHTDSSFYPMPEEQFLLYVVAAARCQGGESLLLDVDDIERELRRSAAGRAACALLEETPLPFRVPSVYAAREQGVEYHLASVFERPAQLRGALAMRWRYDALLKGLAARPDLDGPALRAALALVNEVVETRAPLLPPPARRHPVVDRQPPRPARPRQVQRPRAPPDPHPYFQHAQRAPHRPVGHFG
;
A
#
# COMPACT_ATOMS: atom_id res chain seq x y z
N MET A 1 21.11 -9.15 -1.86
CA MET A 1 20.66 -10.20 -2.80
C MET A 1 19.24 -10.60 -2.41
N LEU A 2 18.31 -10.64 -3.36
CA LEU A 2 16.94 -11.12 -3.15
C LEU A 2 16.92 -12.65 -3.37
N ALA A 3 16.72 -13.41 -2.31
CA ALA A 3 16.54 -14.85 -2.38
C ALA A 3 15.06 -15.15 -2.65
N ILE A 4 14.75 -15.88 -3.72
CA ILE A 4 13.37 -16.29 -4.03
C ILE A 4 12.94 -17.30 -2.97
N THR A 5 11.79 -17.05 -2.36
CA THR A 5 11.19 -17.99 -1.41
C THR A 5 10.02 -18.74 -2.03
N GLU A 6 9.26 -18.09 -2.91
CA GLU A 6 8.18 -18.67 -3.72
C GLU A 6 8.08 -17.92 -5.06
N GLN A 7 7.69 -18.62 -6.12
CA GLN A 7 7.46 -18.02 -7.43
C GLN A 7 6.31 -18.73 -8.16
N SER A 8 5.38 -17.93 -8.66
CA SER A 8 4.41 -18.30 -9.70
C SER A 8 4.63 -17.40 -10.93
N ALA A 9 3.90 -17.65 -12.02
CA ALA A 9 3.96 -16.80 -13.20
C ALA A 9 3.45 -15.36 -12.93
N ALA A 10 2.53 -15.18 -11.98
CA ALA A 10 1.91 -13.89 -11.68
C ALA A 10 2.49 -13.20 -10.44
N VAL A 11 2.84 -13.95 -9.39
CA VAL A 11 3.36 -13.43 -8.12
C VAL A 11 4.70 -14.05 -7.78
N SER A 12 5.68 -13.22 -7.41
CA SER A 12 6.94 -13.63 -6.83
C SER A 12 7.02 -13.19 -5.37
N VAL A 13 7.51 -14.06 -4.49
CA VAL A 13 7.84 -13.73 -3.10
C VAL A 13 9.34 -13.89 -2.92
N ALA A 14 9.99 -12.80 -2.53
CA ALA A 14 11.41 -12.77 -2.28
C ALA A 14 11.68 -12.41 -0.82
N ARG A 15 12.77 -12.95 -0.28
CA ARG A 15 13.35 -12.53 0.99
C ARG A 15 14.63 -11.77 0.73
N ARG A 16 14.71 -10.57 1.32
CA ARG A 16 15.97 -9.86 1.50
C ARG A 16 16.53 -10.24 2.87
N SER A 17 17.82 -10.52 2.92
CA SER A 17 18.57 -10.82 4.16
C SER A 17 19.73 -9.84 4.32
N ALA A 18 19.51 -8.58 3.93
CA ALA A 18 20.55 -7.56 3.92
C ALA A 18 20.14 -6.41 4.83
N ASP A 19 21.08 -6.02 5.68
CA ASP A 19 21.07 -4.71 6.32
C ASP A 19 21.42 -3.64 5.28
N TRP A 20 20.83 -2.46 5.42
CA TRP A 20 21.18 -1.31 4.59
C TRP A 20 22.56 -0.75 4.96
N GLY A 21 23.03 -0.91 6.21
CA GLY A 21 24.39 -0.57 6.60
C GLY A 21 24.81 0.83 6.14
N ARG A 22 25.93 0.93 5.41
CA ARG A 22 26.43 2.22 4.87
C ARG A 22 25.53 2.83 3.81
N ASP A 23 24.75 2.02 3.09
CA ASP A 23 23.84 2.52 2.06
C ASP A 23 22.70 3.33 2.70
N LEU A 24 22.28 3.00 3.94
CA LEU A 24 21.25 3.75 4.65
C LEU A 24 21.64 5.23 4.82
N ALA A 25 22.81 5.47 5.42
CA ALA A 25 23.28 6.83 5.68
C ALA A 25 23.45 7.63 4.38
N HIS A 26 23.90 6.96 3.30
CA HIS A 26 24.06 7.59 2.00
C HIS A 26 22.71 7.96 1.37
N ILE A 27 21.74 7.05 1.37
CA ILE A 27 20.39 7.32 0.86
C ILE A 27 19.74 8.47 1.64
N VAL A 28 19.79 8.43 2.97
CA VAL A 28 19.19 9.47 3.82
C VAL A 28 19.85 10.83 3.57
N ALA A 29 21.17 10.87 3.37
CA ALA A 29 21.89 12.09 3.03
C ALA A 29 21.47 12.64 1.65
N ILE A 30 21.43 11.80 0.62
CA ILE A 30 21.00 12.19 -0.73
C ILE A 30 19.58 12.75 -0.67
N VAL A 31 18.60 11.99 -0.14
CA VAL A 31 17.21 12.46 -0.08
C VAL A 31 17.10 13.72 0.79
N GLY A 32 17.85 13.83 1.89
CA GLY A 32 17.85 15.02 2.75
C GLY A 32 18.46 16.28 2.16
N ASN A 33 19.25 16.18 1.09
CA ASN A 33 19.71 17.35 0.34
C ASN A 33 18.61 17.92 -0.56
N HIS A 34 17.62 17.09 -0.92
CA HIS A 34 16.54 17.44 -1.84
C HIS A 34 15.23 17.79 -1.12
N PHE A 35 15.04 17.34 0.12
CA PHE A 35 13.81 17.53 0.88
C PHE A 35 14.09 18.11 2.28
N SER A 36 13.34 19.15 2.65
CA SER A 36 13.50 19.86 3.94
C SER A 36 12.77 19.20 5.12
N ASP A 37 11.71 18.43 4.86
CA ASP A 37 10.98 17.61 5.83
C ASP A 37 10.44 16.33 5.15
N PHE A 38 10.35 15.25 5.92
CA PHE A 38 9.96 13.91 5.49
C PHE A 38 8.64 13.44 6.10
N ASN A 39 8.21 14.03 7.23
CA ASN A 39 7.18 13.43 8.09
C ASN A 39 5.96 14.35 8.32
N GLY A 40 6.05 15.64 8.00
CA GLY A 40 4.94 16.60 8.21
C GLY A 40 4.01 16.78 7.01
N ASN A 41 4.55 16.79 5.79
CA ASN A 41 3.80 17.16 4.58
C ASN A 41 3.65 16.03 3.54
N GLY A 42 4.26 14.85 3.75
CA GLY A 42 4.27 13.75 2.78
C GLY A 42 5.41 13.89 1.76
N PHE A 43 5.69 12.82 1.02
CA PHE A 43 6.59 12.92 -0.14
C PHE A 43 5.89 13.68 -1.27
N TYR A 44 6.65 14.47 -2.01
CA TYR A 44 6.21 15.17 -3.22
C TYR A 44 7.13 14.77 -4.37
N PRO A 45 6.66 14.86 -5.63
CA PRO A 45 7.56 14.77 -6.76
C PRO A 45 8.63 15.88 -6.65
N HIS A 46 9.89 15.54 -6.83
CA HIS A 46 10.96 16.54 -6.84
C HIS A 46 10.99 17.23 -8.22
N PRO A 47 11.33 18.51 -8.39
CA PRO A 47 11.45 19.08 -9.74
C PRO A 47 12.60 18.47 -10.58
N ASP A 48 13.58 17.84 -9.92
CA ASP A 48 14.77 17.25 -10.54
C ASP A 48 14.89 15.73 -10.28
N GLU A 49 13.80 15.01 -10.53
CA GLU A 49 13.69 13.57 -10.21
C GLU A 49 14.69 12.71 -10.98
N GLN A 50 15.08 13.13 -12.19
CA GLN A 50 16.03 12.41 -13.03
C GLN A 50 17.45 12.47 -12.45
N ALA A 51 17.92 13.66 -12.04
CA ALA A 51 19.22 13.77 -11.40
C ALA A 51 19.24 13.05 -10.06
N LEU A 52 18.17 13.20 -9.26
CA LEU A 52 18.03 12.52 -7.97
C LEU A 52 18.00 10.99 -8.14
N GLN A 53 17.29 10.47 -9.14
CA GLN A 53 17.28 9.04 -9.47
C GLN A 53 18.69 8.55 -9.83
N ALA A 54 19.41 9.29 -10.68
CA ALA A 54 20.77 8.92 -11.08
C ALA A 54 21.74 8.89 -9.89
N GLU A 55 21.65 9.87 -8.98
CA GLU A 55 22.45 9.91 -7.75
C GLU A 55 22.13 8.73 -6.83
N LEU A 56 20.85 8.45 -6.61
CA LEU A 56 20.39 7.33 -5.78
C LEU A 56 20.79 5.97 -6.36
N LEU A 57 20.73 5.79 -7.69
CA LEU A 57 21.22 4.59 -8.36
C LEU A 57 22.76 4.46 -8.31
N GLY A 58 23.47 5.51 -7.90
CA GLY A 58 24.88 5.42 -7.50
C GLY A 58 25.11 4.64 -6.19
N VAL A 59 24.07 4.44 -5.37
CA VAL A 59 24.16 3.66 -4.12
C VAL A 59 24.10 2.16 -4.44
N PRO A 60 25.17 1.37 -4.17
CA PRO A 60 25.28 0.00 -4.70
C PRO A 60 24.16 -0.95 -4.25
N GLY A 61 23.70 -0.88 -2.99
CA GLY A 61 22.63 -1.75 -2.52
C GLY A 61 21.26 -1.40 -3.07
N LEU A 62 21.00 -0.11 -3.37
CA LEU A 62 19.78 0.33 -4.01
C LEU A 62 19.76 -0.08 -5.48
N ALA A 63 20.85 0.17 -6.22
CA ALA A 63 20.99 -0.26 -7.62
C ALA A 63 20.75 -1.76 -7.79
N ARG A 64 21.42 -2.58 -6.98
CA ARG A 64 21.21 -4.04 -7.00
C ARG A 64 19.79 -4.46 -6.63
N LEU A 65 19.10 -3.69 -5.77
CA LEU A 65 17.70 -3.97 -5.44
C LEU A 65 16.80 -3.61 -6.62
N ALA A 66 16.99 -2.45 -7.23
CA ALA A 66 16.25 -1.98 -8.39
C ALA A 66 16.37 -2.95 -9.57
N GLU A 67 17.60 -3.36 -9.92
CA GLU A 67 17.87 -4.38 -10.93
C GLU A 67 17.15 -5.70 -10.59
N ALA A 68 17.22 -6.13 -9.32
CA ALA A 68 16.60 -7.37 -8.88
C ALA A 68 15.06 -7.32 -8.86
N ILE A 69 14.45 -6.13 -8.78
CA ILE A 69 13.00 -5.92 -8.94
C ILE A 69 12.66 -5.92 -10.44
N ALA A 70 13.36 -5.13 -11.25
CA ALA A 70 13.11 -4.98 -12.68
C ALA A 70 13.31 -6.29 -13.47
N ALA A 71 14.24 -7.13 -13.05
CA ALA A 71 14.51 -8.41 -13.70
C ALA A 71 13.43 -9.49 -13.43
N ARG A 72 12.35 -9.18 -12.69
CA ARG A 72 11.33 -10.17 -12.31
C ARG A 72 10.23 -10.27 -13.35
N PRO A 73 10.02 -11.44 -13.99
CA PRO A 73 8.90 -11.66 -14.87
C PRO A 73 7.65 -12.03 -14.05
N ALA A 74 7.18 -11.10 -13.20
CA ALA A 74 5.99 -11.29 -12.37
C ALA A 74 5.13 -10.02 -12.41
N ARG A 75 3.81 -10.19 -12.32
CA ARG A 75 2.84 -9.08 -12.21
C ARG A 75 2.87 -8.42 -10.83
N ALA A 76 3.25 -9.18 -9.80
CA ALA A 76 3.42 -8.68 -8.45
C ALA A 76 4.67 -9.27 -7.76
N LEU A 77 5.30 -8.47 -6.90
CA LEU A 77 6.47 -8.86 -6.11
C LEU A 77 6.26 -8.50 -4.65
N ALA A 78 6.25 -9.51 -3.78
CA ALA A 78 6.30 -9.32 -2.33
C ALA A 78 7.74 -9.48 -1.84
N ILE A 79 8.28 -8.46 -1.18
CA ILE A 79 9.63 -8.51 -0.59
C ILE A 79 9.52 -8.54 0.93
N THR A 80 9.93 -9.66 1.53
CA THR A 80 10.04 -9.82 2.98
C THR A 80 11.46 -9.51 3.46
N GLY A 81 11.59 -9.09 4.72
CA GLY A 81 12.92 -8.82 5.29
C GLY A 81 13.63 -7.63 4.65
N LEU A 82 12.89 -6.63 4.17
CA LEU A 82 13.45 -5.45 3.50
C LEU A 82 14.43 -4.65 4.39
N GLY A 83 14.47 -4.90 5.70
CA GLY A 83 15.42 -4.28 6.63
C GLY A 83 15.01 -2.89 7.11
N LEU A 84 13.74 -2.51 6.94
CA LEU A 84 13.23 -1.18 7.30
C LEU A 84 12.45 -1.15 8.63
N GLY A 85 12.09 -2.32 9.19
CA GLY A 85 11.15 -2.40 10.31
C GLY A 85 11.67 -1.87 11.66
N GLN A 86 12.97 -1.60 11.79
CA GLN A 86 13.58 -1.04 13.01
C GLN A 86 14.03 0.41 12.81
N LEU A 87 13.90 0.96 11.60
CA LEU A 87 14.28 2.32 11.30
C LEU A 87 13.22 3.29 11.83
N ASP A 88 13.65 4.50 12.17
CA ASP A 88 12.69 5.56 12.44
C ASP A 88 11.89 5.91 11.18
N GLU A 89 10.83 6.71 11.36
CA GLU A 89 9.95 7.06 10.25
C GLU A 89 10.66 7.82 9.14
N ARG A 90 11.56 8.76 9.47
CA ARG A 90 12.27 9.57 8.48
C ARG A 90 13.18 8.71 7.62
N GLU A 91 14.00 7.88 8.24
CA GLU A 91 14.95 7.00 7.56
C GLU A 91 14.23 5.98 6.69
N ARG A 92 13.19 5.33 7.24
CA ARG A 92 12.33 4.40 6.51
C ARG A 92 11.73 5.05 5.28
N ASN A 93 11.14 6.23 5.45
CA ASN A 93 10.48 6.98 4.40
C ASN A 93 11.47 7.34 3.28
N ALA A 94 12.67 7.83 3.61
CA ALA A 94 13.71 8.15 2.63
C ALA A 94 14.10 6.93 1.78
N VAL A 95 14.24 5.75 2.41
CA VAL A 95 14.55 4.53 1.67
C VAL A 95 13.38 4.06 0.80
N LEU A 96 12.13 4.17 1.28
CA LEU A 96 10.95 3.83 0.48
C LEU A 96 10.81 4.72 -0.76
N TYR A 97 11.01 6.02 -0.60
CA TYR A 97 11.04 6.96 -1.72
C TYR A 97 12.14 6.62 -2.72
N ALA A 98 13.35 6.32 -2.23
CA ALA A 98 14.46 5.94 -3.08
C ALA A 98 14.19 4.63 -3.85
N ILE A 99 13.52 3.66 -3.24
CA ILE A 99 13.07 2.44 -3.92
C ILE A 99 12.06 2.78 -5.01
N ALA A 100 11.04 3.58 -4.72
CA ALA A 100 10.03 3.97 -5.71
C ALA A 100 10.67 4.71 -6.89
N LEU A 101 11.54 5.68 -6.60
CA LEU A 101 12.25 6.46 -7.62
C LEU A 101 13.22 5.60 -8.45
N SER A 102 13.75 4.50 -7.89
CA SER A 102 14.59 3.57 -8.65
C SER A 102 13.84 2.74 -9.70
N GLY A 103 12.50 2.60 -9.56
CA GLY A 103 11.64 1.84 -10.46
C GLY A 103 10.83 2.68 -11.44
N GLY A 104 10.78 4.00 -11.24
CA GLY A 104 10.00 4.95 -12.04
C GLY A 104 9.95 6.31 -11.37
N PHE A 105 8.98 7.15 -11.71
CA PHE A 105 8.78 8.47 -11.10
C PHE A 105 7.52 8.45 -10.24
N PRO A 106 7.61 8.65 -8.92
CA PRO A 106 6.43 8.67 -8.05
C PRO A 106 5.46 9.78 -8.47
N THR A 107 4.19 9.44 -8.71
CA THR A 107 3.14 10.41 -9.07
C THR A 107 2.15 10.60 -7.93
N SER A 108 1.53 11.79 -7.90
CA SER A 108 0.50 12.09 -6.91
C SER A 108 -0.87 11.63 -7.40
N THR A 109 -1.53 10.78 -6.62
CA THR A 109 -2.93 10.40 -6.85
C THR A 109 -3.91 11.44 -6.30
N ASP A 110 -3.43 12.37 -5.47
CA ASP A 110 -4.19 13.51 -4.94
C ASP A 110 -3.66 14.82 -5.54
N GLN A 111 -4.36 15.36 -6.52
CA GLN A 111 -3.97 16.61 -7.19
C GLN A 111 -4.03 17.84 -6.27
N ARG A 112 -4.76 17.78 -5.15
CA ARG A 112 -4.88 18.91 -4.22
C ARG A 112 -3.68 18.99 -3.29
N THR A 113 -3.25 17.84 -2.77
CA THR A 113 -2.12 17.80 -1.82
C THR A 113 -0.79 17.58 -2.50
N GLY A 114 -0.74 17.01 -3.71
CA GLY A 114 0.51 16.75 -4.44
C GLY A 114 1.36 15.63 -3.83
N ARG A 115 0.80 14.84 -2.91
CA ARG A 115 1.53 13.80 -2.18
C ARG A 115 1.69 12.52 -2.98
N VAL A 116 2.90 11.97 -3.01
CA VAL A 116 3.22 10.67 -3.65
C VAL A 116 3.28 9.51 -2.67
N ALA A 117 3.13 9.78 -1.36
CA ALA A 117 3.06 8.76 -0.32
C ALA A 117 2.10 9.19 0.79
N TRP A 118 1.35 8.23 1.32
CA TRP A 118 0.39 8.46 2.40
C TRP A 118 0.22 7.21 3.28
N ASP A 119 -0.16 7.44 4.53
CA ASP A 119 -0.49 6.38 5.46
C ASP A 119 -1.80 5.69 5.07
N VAL A 120 -1.78 4.36 4.98
CA VAL A 120 -2.99 3.52 4.90
C VAL A 120 -3.27 2.95 6.28
N ARG A 121 -4.16 3.61 7.03
CA ARG A 121 -4.58 3.17 8.37
C ARG A 121 -6.02 3.54 8.66
N ALA A 122 -6.72 2.70 9.42
CA ALA A 122 -8.05 3.05 9.94
C ALA A 122 -7.95 4.28 10.85
N ARG A 123 -8.79 5.29 10.61
CA ARG A 123 -8.86 6.47 11.50
C ARG A 123 -9.63 6.13 12.78
N PRO A 124 -9.30 6.76 13.92
CA PRO A 124 -10.03 6.55 15.17
C PRO A 124 -11.54 6.80 15.02
N ALA A 125 -12.35 5.97 15.68
CA ALA A 125 -13.79 6.15 15.73
C ALA A 125 -14.13 7.56 16.27
N GLY A 126 -14.85 8.35 15.47
CA GLY A 126 -15.11 9.78 15.73
C GLY A 126 -14.55 10.72 14.66
N GLN A 127 -13.53 10.30 13.91
CA GLN A 127 -13.03 11.01 12.70
C GLN A 127 -13.42 10.30 11.39
N ALA A 128 -14.01 9.10 11.49
CA ALA A 128 -14.49 8.31 10.35
C ALA A 128 -15.71 8.93 9.62
N GLN A 129 -16.28 10.03 10.16
CA GLN A 129 -17.37 10.80 9.55
C GLN A 129 -16.89 12.10 8.88
N ALA A 130 -15.58 12.37 8.82
CA ALA A 130 -15.09 13.47 7.98
C ALA A 130 -15.46 13.17 6.51
N GLU A 131 -15.96 14.16 5.77
CA GLU A 131 -16.43 14.06 4.38
C GLU A 131 -15.42 13.47 3.35
N PHE A 132 -14.21 13.12 3.79
CA PHE A 132 -13.05 12.83 2.95
C PHE A 132 -12.33 11.52 3.35
N VAL A 133 -13.05 10.45 3.67
CA VAL A 133 -12.44 9.13 3.90
C VAL A 133 -12.19 8.42 2.56
N THR A 134 -10.91 8.19 2.22
CA THR A 134 -10.52 7.44 1.02
C THR A 134 -10.88 5.95 1.16
N PHE A 135 -10.98 5.22 0.04
CA PHE A 135 -11.31 3.77 0.06
C PHE A 135 -10.41 2.98 1.01
N SER A 136 -9.13 3.32 1.08
CA SER A 136 -8.10 2.66 1.88
C SER A 136 -8.19 2.96 3.39
N GLU A 137 -9.06 3.89 3.81
CA GLU A 137 -9.22 4.30 5.22
C GLU A 137 -10.53 3.78 5.86
N ARG A 138 -11.41 3.12 5.09
CA ARG A 138 -12.68 2.56 5.57
C ARG A 138 -12.46 1.23 6.28
N VAL A 139 -13.31 0.95 7.28
CA VAL A 139 -13.39 -0.39 7.90
C VAL A 139 -14.23 -1.29 7.01
N GLY A 140 -13.65 -2.38 6.52
CA GLY A 140 -14.29 -3.35 5.63
C GLY A 140 -13.33 -3.86 4.55
N GLY A 141 -13.83 -4.70 3.65
CA GLY A 141 -13.12 -5.01 2.41
C GLY A 141 -13.15 -3.81 1.47
N ALA A 142 -12.08 -3.62 0.70
CA ALA A 142 -12.12 -2.75 -0.47
C ALA A 142 -12.50 -3.61 -1.68
N ASP A 143 -13.44 -3.12 -2.49
CA ASP A 143 -13.79 -3.76 -3.76
C ASP A 143 -12.55 -3.86 -4.65
N MET A 144 -12.48 -4.86 -5.52
CA MET A 144 -11.36 -5.05 -6.42
C MET A 144 -11.32 -3.92 -7.46
N HIS A 145 -10.16 -3.30 -7.64
CA HIS A 145 -9.99 -2.17 -8.53
C HIS A 145 -8.55 -2.04 -9.03
N THR A 146 -8.38 -1.20 -10.03
CA THR A 146 -7.11 -0.61 -10.42
C THR A 146 -7.02 0.80 -9.86
N ASP A 147 -5.86 1.16 -9.32
CA ASP A 147 -5.61 2.51 -8.81
C ASP A 147 -5.71 3.55 -9.93
N SER A 148 -6.14 4.76 -9.56
CA SER A 148 -6.20 5.91 -10.48
C SER A 148 -6.90 5.68 -11.80
N SER A 149 -7.85 4.74 -11.85
CA SER A 149 -8.58 4.33 -13.06
C SER A 149 -9.39 5.47 -13.72
N PHE A 150 -9.39 6.67 -13.16
CA PHE A 150 -10.09 7.86 -13.64
C PHE A 150 -9.12 8.94 -14.16
N TYR A 151 -7.80 8.71 -14.12
CA TYR A 151 -6.81 9.61 -14.70
C TYR A 151 -6.39 9.18 -16.11
N PRO A 152 -6.01 10.13 -16.99
CA PRO A 152 -5.56 9.81 -18.36
C PRO A 152 -4.39 8.83 -18.40
N MET A 153 -3.45 8.98 -17.47
CA MET A 153 -2.28 8.12 -17.32
C MET A 153 -2.27 7.58 -15.89
N PRO A 154 -2.92 6.43 -15.64
CA PRO A 154 -2.93 5.80 -14.33
C PRO A 154 -1.53 5.23 -14.05
N GLU A 155 -1.20 5.04 -12.78
CA GLU A 155 0.09 4.49 -12.42
C GLU A 155 0.27 3.07 -12.96
N GLU A 156 1.44 2.80 -13.54
CA GLU A 156 1.79 1.46 -14.05
C GLU A 156 2.08 0.48 -12.91
N GLN A 157 2.46 1.00 -11.75
CA GLN A 157 2.86 0.25 -10.56
C GLN A 157 2.48 1.04 -9.31
N PHE A 158 2.19 0.32 -8.22
CA PHE A 158 2.08 0.91 -6.89
C PHE A 158 2.96 0.15 -5.90
N LEU A 159 3.41 0.83 -4.85
CA LEU A 159 4.19 0.26 -3.77
C LEU A 159 3.40 0.32 -2.47
N LEU A 160 3.26 -0.82 -1.80
CA LEU A 160 2.70 -0.89 -0.45
C LEU A 160 3.76 -1.40 0.53
N TYR A 161 4.04 -0.61 1.56
CA TYR A 161 4.92 -1.01 2.65
C TYR A 161 4.12 -1.24 3.94
N VAL A 162 4.28 -2.42 4.54
CA VAL A 162 3.62 -2.78 5.79
C VAL A 162 4.44 -2.28 6.97
N VAL A 163 3.99 -1.18 7.59
CA VAL A 163 4.58 -0.66 8.84
C VAL A 163 4.21 -1.55 10.03
N ALA A 164 2.94 -1.95 10.12
CA ALA A 164 2.44 -2.83 11.17
C ALA A 164 1.36 -3.77 10.61
N ALA A 165 1.49 -5.06 10.89
CA ALA A 165 0.47 -6.03 10.53
C ALA A 165 -0.81 -5.81 11.36
N ALA A 166 -1.98 -6.01 10.74
CA ALA A 166 -3.25 -5.91 11.43
C ALA A 166 -3.38 -7.00 12.52
N ARG A 167 -3.92 -6.63 13.69
CA ARG A 167 -4.11 -7.54 14.83
C ARG A 167 -5.45 -8.29 14.80
N CYS A 168 -6.35 -7.89 13.91
CA CYS A 168 -7.72 -8.39 13.80
C CYS A 168 -7.88 -9.53 12.80
N GLN A 169 -6.78 -10.18 12.37
CA GLN A 169 -6.78 -11.18 11.29
C GLN A 169 -7.25 -10.66 9.92
N GLY A 170 -7.38 -9.34 9.75
CA GLY A 170 -7.59 -8.67 8.46
C GLY A 170 -6.30 -8.11 7.87
N GLY A 171 -6.43 -7.11 6.98
CA GLY A 171 -5.30 -6.44 6.33
C GLY A 171 -4.64 -7.25 5.22
N GLU A 172 -5.39 -8.19 4.64
CA GLU A 172 -4.93 -8.99 3.50
C GLU A 172 -4.96 -8.16 2.22
N SER A 173 -3.89 -8.25 1.42
CA SER A 173 -3.88 -7.73 0.06
C SER A 173 -4.29 -8.86 -0.88
N LEU A 174 -5.43 -8.68 -1.55
CA LEU A 174 -5.93 -9.58 -2.57
C LEU A 174 -5.49 -9.07 -3.94
N LEU A 175 -5.04 -9.99 -4.80
CA LEU A 175 -4.58 -9.65 -6.15
C LEU A 175 -5.28 -10.57 -7.16
N LEU A 176 -5.64 -10.01 -8.29
CA LEU A 176 -6.22 -10.73 -9.44
C LEU A 176 -5.39 -10.42 -10.68
N ASP A 177 -5.19 -11.43 -11.51
CA ASP A 177 -4.61 -11.25 -12.84
C ASP A 177 -5.72 -10.96 -13.85
N VAL A 178 -5.51 -9.95 -14.69
CA VAL A 178 -6.43 -9.61 -15.77
C VAL A 178 -6.59 -10.75 -16.78
N ASP A 179 -5.54 -11.55 -16.98
CA ASP A 179 -5.56 -12.70 -17.88
C ASP A 179 -6.49 -13.82 -17.33
N ASP A 180 -6.64 -13.91 -16.00
CA ASP A 180 -7.59 -14.80 -15.33
C ASP A 180 -9.03 -14.31 -15.46
N ILE A 181 -9.25 -13.00 -15.31
CA ILE A 181 -10.55 -12.35 -15.52
C ILE A 181 -11.02 -12.56 -16.95
N GLU A 182 -10.16 -12.30 -17.94
CA GLU A 182 -10.47 -12.51 -19.35
C GLU A 182 -10.81 -13.98 -19.65
N ARG A 183 -10.00 -14.91 -19.14
CA ARG A 183 -10.23 -16.35 -19.32
C ARG A 183 -11.59 -16.77 -18.79
N GLU A 184 -11.99 -16.28 -17.61
CA GLU A 184 -13.29 -16.59 -17.03
C GLU A 184 -14.45 -15.98 -17.83
N LEU A 185 -14.34 -14.72 -18.25
CA LEU A 185 -15.33 -14.06 -19.12
C LEU A 185 -15.52 -14.82 -20.44
N ARG A 186 -14.43 -15.27 -21.08
CA ARG A 186 -14.46 -15.92 -22.39
C ARG A 186 -15.16 -17.29 -22.40
N ARG A 187 -15.45 -17.88 -21.23
CA ARG A 187 -16.16 -19.18 -21.12
C ARG A 187 -17.61 -19.12 -21.61
N SER A 188 -18.23 -17.95 -21.57
CA SER A 188 -19.63 -17.75 -21.98
C SER A 188 -19.75 -16.86 -23.20
N ALA A 189 -20.83 -17.02 -23.98
CA ALA A 189 -21.13 -16.11 -25.08
C ALA A 189 -21.36 -14.66 -24.60
N ALA A 190 -22.06 -14.49 -23.48
CA ALA A 190 -22.30 -13.19 -22.86
C ALA A 190 -20.99 -12.51 -22.42
N GLY A 191 -20.07 -13.25 -21.80
CA GLY A 191 -18.78 -12.70 -21.37
C GLY A 191 -17.87 -12.33 -22.55
N ARG A 192 -17.85 -13.12 -23.63
CA ARG A 192 -17.16 -12.71 -24.87
C ARG A 192 -17.73 -11.43 -25.48
N ALA A 193 -19.06 -11.30 -25.51
CA ALA A 193 -19.71 -10.09 -25.99
C ALA A 193 -19.42 -8.88 -25.08
N ALA A 194 -19.40 -9.08 -23.76
CA ALA A 194 -19.03 -8.04 -22.80
C ALA A 194 -17.57 -7.58 -23.00
N CYS A 195 -16.62 -8.50 -23.17
CA CYS A 195 -15.22 -8.15 -23.47
C CYS A 195 -15.12 -7.29 -24.73
N ALA A 196 -15.71 -7.73 -25.85
CA ALA A 196 -15.66 -6.98 -27.10
C ALA A 196 -16.27 -5.57 -26.95
N LEU A 197 -17.45 -5.48 -26.33
CA LEU A 197 -18.11 -4.19 -26.09
C LEU A 197 -17.25 -3.25 -25.24
N LEU A 198 -16.65 -3.76 -24.16
CA LEU A 198 -15.87 -2.98 -23.19
C LEU A 198 -14.42 -2.70 -23.64
N GLU A 199 -13.96 -3.36 -24.69
CA GLU A 199 -12.71 -3.06 -25.41
C GLU A 199 -12.94 -1.93 -26.41
N GLU A 200 -14.06 -1.93 -27.12
CA GLU A 200 -14.37 -0.97 -28.18
C GLU A 200 -15.04 0.33 -27.71
N THR A 201 -15.65 0.33 -26.51
CA THR A 201 -16.46 1.46 -26.03
C THR A 201 -15.73 2.27 -24.96
N PRO A 202 -15.38 3.54 -25.24
CA PRO A 202 -14.91 4.47 -24.21
C PRO A 202 -16.01 4.78 -23.19
N LEU A 203 -15.72 4.59 -21.91
CA LEU A 203 -16.64 4.80 -20.80
C LEU A 203 -16.18 5.93 -19.88
N PRO A 204 -17.13 6.69 -19.29
CA PRO A 204 -16.82 7.75 -18.35
C PRO A 204 -16.42 7.17 -16.99
N PHE A 205 -15.13 7.22 -16.67
CA PHE A 205 -14.62 6.99 -15.32
C PHE A 205 -14.72 8.29 -14.52
N ARG A 206 -15.67 8.38 -13.58
CA ARG A 206 -15.82 9.58 -12.76
C ARG A 206 -14.66 9.71 -11.77
N VAL A 207 -14.05 10.89 -11.73
CA VAL A 207 -13.05 11.27 -10.71
C VAL A 207 -13.79 11.43 -9.37
N PRO A 208 -13.39 10.71 -8.30
CA PRO A 208 -13.95 10.93 -6.97
C PRO A 208 -13.78 12.38 -6.53
N SER A 209 -14.77 12.95 -5.83
CA SER A 209 -14.76 14.37 -5.42
C SER A 209 -13.54 14.75 -4.58
N VAL A 210 -13.00 13.80 -3.80
CA VAL A 210 -11.79 14.00 -3.00
C VAL A 210 -10.53 14.27 -3.86
N TYR A 211 -10.56 13.86 -5.13
CA TYR A 211 -9.45 13.98 -6.09
C TYR A 211 -9.75 14.93 -7.25
N ALA A 212 -10.94 15.52 -7.31
CA ALA A 212 -11.34 16.43 -8.38
C ALA A 212 -10.54 17.74 -8.31
N ALA A 213 -10.03 18.19 -9.45
CA ALA A 213 -9.24 19.41 -9.55
C ALA A 213 -10.11 20.67 -9.37
N ARG A 214 -11.37 20.59 -9.78
CA ARG A 214 -12.34 21.68 -9.69
C ARG A 214 -13.30 21.44 -8.53
N GLU A 215 -13.51 22.49 -7.74
CA GLU A 215 -14.54 22.49 -6.68
C GLU A 215 -15.96 22.39 -7.25
N GLN A 216 -16.14 22.73 -8.53
CA GLN A 216 -17.44 22.74 -9.22
C GLN A 216 -17.38 21.93 -10.52
N GLY A 217 -18.29 20.95 -10.63
CA GLY A 217 -18.47 20.12 -11.83
C GLY A 217 -18.18 18.63 -11.60
N VAL A 218 -18.75 17.78 -12.45
CA VAL A 218 -18.42 16.35 -12.47
C VAL A 218 -17.27 16.12 -13.44
N GLU A 219 -16.11 15.75 -12.91
CA GLU A 219 -14.96 15.36 -13.72
C GLU A 219 -15.03 13.87 -14.05
N TYR A 220 -14.76 13.53 -15.31
CA TYR A 220 -14.62 12.15 -15.77
C TYR A 220 -13.59 12.06 -16.89
N HIS A 221 -12.99 10.89 -17.03
CA HIS A 221 -12.11 10.54 -18.14
C HIS A 221 -12.77 9.44 -18.98
N LEU A 222 -12.73 9.58 -20.31
CA LEU A 222 -13.23 8.55 -21.22
C LEU A 222 -12.10 7.58 -21.57
N ALA A 223 -12.28 6.30 -21.27
CA ALA A 223 -11.35 5.23 -21.60
C ALA A 223 -12.09 3.90 -21.75
N SER A 224 -11.52 2.94 -22.48
CA SER A 224 -12.04 1.58 -22.49
C SER A 224 -11.71 0.86 -21.18
N VAL A 225 -12.48 -0.18 -20.83
CA VAL A 225 -12.16 -1.02 -19.66
C VAL A 225 -11.05 -2.00 -19.99
N PHE A 226 -11.06 -2.55 -21.20
CA PHE A 226 -10.05 -3.48 -21.70
C PHE A 226 -9.24 -2.83 -22.81
N GLU A 227 -7.92 -2.95 -22.75
CA GLU A 227 -7.02 -2.44 -23.78
C GLU A 227 -5.87 -3.42 -24.00
N ARG A 228 -5.27 -3.41 -25.20
CA ARG A 228 -4.02 -4.14 -25.48
C ARG A 228 -2.93 -3.17 -25.92
N PRO A 229 -2.33 -2.43 -24.97
CA PRO A 229 -1.30 -1.45 -25.28
C PRO A 229 -0.11 -2.09 -26.00
N ALA A 230 0.45 -1.38 -26.98
CA ALA A 230 1.61 -1.86 -27.74
C ALA A 230 2.81 -2.19 -26.82
N GLN A 231 2.96 -1.43 -25.74
CA GLN A 231 3.99 -1.59 -24.70
C GLN A 231 3.90 -2.96 -24.00
N LEU A 232 2.69 -3.52 -23.90
CA LEU A 232 2.45 -4.82 -23.29
C LEU A 232 2.50 -5.98 -24.29
N ARG A 233 2.97 -5.74 -25.53
CA ARG A 233 3.17 -6.77 -26.57
C ARG A 233 1.94 -7.67 -26.79
N GLY A 234 0.75 -7.06 -26.76
CA GLY A 234 -0.52 -7.76 -26.95
C GLY A 234 -1.11 -8.38 -25.69
N ALA A 235 -0.45 -8.30 -24.54
CA ALA A 235 -1.06 -8.66 -23.27
C ALA A 235 -2.19 -7.68 -22.92
N LEU A 236 -3.19 -8.20 -22.21
CA LEU A 236 -4.36 -7.42 -21.82
C LEU A 236 -3.99 -6.47 -20.67
N ALA A 237 -4.48 -5.24 -20.75
CA ALA A 237 -4.57 -4.29 -19.67
C ALA A 237 -6.04 -4.09 -19.31
N MET A 238 -6.30 -3.80 -18.05
CA MET A 238 -7.65 -3.50 -17.58
C MET A 238 -7.62 -2.23 -16.72
N ARG A 239 -8.60 -1.36 -16.97
CA ARG A 239 -8.91 -0.21 -16.14
C ARG A 239 -10.23 -0.48 -15.45
N TRP A 240 -10.20 -0.65 -14.13
CA TRP A 240 -11.36 -1.11 -13.38
C TRP A 240 -11.60 -0.35 -12.09
N ARG A 241 -12.77 0.27 -12.00
CA ARG A 241 -13.33 0.79 -10.76
C ARG A 241 -14.84 0.89 -10.94
N TYR A 242 -15.54 -0.15 -10.52
CA TYR A 242 -16.95 -0.36 -10.84
C TYR A 242 -17.83 0.83 -10.42
N ASP A 243 -17.61 1.37 -9.22
CA ASP A 243 -18.36 2.52 -8.73
C ASP A 243 -18.10 3.80 -9.55
N ALA A 244 -16.86 4.04 -9.98
CA ALA A 244 -16.50 5.18 -10.82
C ALA A 244 -17.15 5.12 -12.20
N LEU A 245 -17.23 3.91 -12.78
CA LEU A 245 -17.94 3.67 -14.05
C LEU A 245 -19.44 3.92 -13.92
N LEU A 246 -20.09 3.36 -12.90
CA LEU A 246 -21.53 3.57 -12.69
C LEU A 246 -21.88 5.04 -12.44
N LYS A 247 -21.08 5.74 -11.62
CA LYS A 247 -21.27 7.16 -11.35
C LYS A 247 -20.99 8.03 -12.58
N GLY A 248 -20.05 7.62 -13.44
CA GLY A 248 -19.76 8.32 -14.69
C GLY A 248 -20.88 8.15 -15.71
N LEU A 249 -21.43 6.96 -15.86
CA LEU A 249 -22.61 6.72 -16.71
C LEU A 249 -23.83 7.51 -16.23
N ALA A 250 -24.05 7.59 -14.91
CA ALA A 250 -25.10 8.43 -14.35
C ALA A 250 -24.89 9.94 -14.66
N ALA A 251 -23.65 10.40 -14.78
CA ALA A 251 -23.31 11.77 -15.16
C ALA A 251 -23.33 12.00 -16.69
N ARG A 252 -23.31 10.94 -17.49
CA ARG A 252 -23.37 10.96 -18.95
C ARG A 252 -24.43 9.98 -19.47
N PRO A 253 -25.73 10.30 -19.29
CA PRO A 253 -26.82 9.43 -19.72
C PRO A 253 -26.83 9.15 -21.24
N ASP A 254 -26.20 10.03 -22.03
CA ASP A 254 -26.00 9.85 -23.47
C ASP A 254 -25.04 8.70 -23.83
N LEU A 255 -24.18 8.31 -22.88
CA LEU A 255 -23.26 7.16 -23.00
C LEU A 255 -23.77 5.93 -22.25
N ASP A 256 -24.92 6.02 -21.59
CA ASP A 256 -25.48 4.94 -20.79
C ASP A 256 -26.46 4.09 -21.60
N GLY A 257 -26.44 2.79 -21.37
CA GLY A 257 -27.29 1.85 -22.07
C GLY A 257 -27.42 0.51 -21.36
N PRO A 258 -28.53 -0.21 -21.58
CA PRO A 258 -28.79 -1.49 -20.91
C PRO A 258 -27.71 -2.55 -21.22
N ALA A 259 -27.19 -2.57 -22.45
CA ALA A 259 -26.11 -3.49 -22.84
C ALA A 259 -24.81 -3.22 -22.07
N LEU A 260 -24.43 -1.95 -21.91
CA LEU A 260 -23.25 -1.55 -21.15
C LEU A 260 -23.41 -1.88 -19.66
N ARG A 261 -24.57 -1.58 -19.06
CA ARG A 261 -24.85 -1.92 -17.67
C ARG A 261 -24.78 -3.42 -17.41
N ALA A 262 -25.33 -4.23 -18.33
CA ALA A 262 -25.24 -5.68 -18.24
C ALA A 262 -23.80 -6.18 -18.37
N ALA A 263 -23.01 -5.64 -19.31
CA ALA A 263 -21.61 -5.98 -19.46
C ALA A 263 -20.78 -5.63 -18.21
N LEU A 264 -20.94 -4.43 -17.68
CA LEU A 264 -20.26 -3.98 -16.46
C LEU A 264 -20.65 -4.83 -15.24
N ALA A 265 -21.93 -5.16 -15.08
CA ALA A 265 -22.38 -6.03 -14.00
C ALA A 265 -21.78 -7.44 -14.10
N LEU A 266 -21.72 -8.01 -15.31
CA LEU A 266 -21.09 -9.31 -15.56
C LEU A 266 -19.59 -9.30 -15.24
N VAL A 267 -18.86 -8.27 -15.66
CA VAL A 267 -17.43 -8.14 -15.33
C VAL A 267 -17.25 -7.98 -13.81
N ASN A 268 -18.08 -7.17 -13.15
CA ASN A 268 -18.01 -7.00 -11.70
C ASN A 268 -18.23 -8.32 -10.96
N GLU A 269 -19.24 -9.10 -11.36
CA GLU A 269 -19.48 -10.43 -10.79
C GLU A 269 -18.26 -11.34 -10.96
N VAL A 270 -17.63 -11.36 -12.14
CA VAL A 270 -16.40 -12.14 -12.37
C VAL A 270 -15.28 -11.68 -11.45
N VAL A 271 -15.01 -10.38 -11.44
CA VAL A 271 -13.92 -9.76 -10.67
C VAL A 271 -14.08 -10.03 -9.17
N GLU A 272 -15.29 -9.87 -8.62
CA GLU A 272 -15.51 -9.99 -7.18
C GLU A 272 -15.69 -11.44 -6.69
N THR A 273 -16.11 -12.37 -7.56
CA THR A 273 -16.58 -13.68 -7.08
C THR A 273 -16.08 -14.91 -7.83
N ARG A 274 -15.66 -14.79 -9.10
CA ARG A 274 -15.33 -15.97 -9.93
C ARG A 274 -13.87 -16.06 -10.37
N ALA A 275 -13.22 -14.92 -10.60
CA ALA A 275 -11.83 -14.91 -11.01
C ALA A 275 -10.96 -15.47 -9.87
N PRO A 276 -10.01 -16.39 -10.16
CA PRO A 276 -9.15 -16.97 -9.14
C PRO A 276 -8.24 -15.91 -8.56
N LEU A 277 -8.32 -15.70 -7.25
CA LEU A 277 -7.36 -14.88 -6.51
C LEU A 277 -5.96 -15.47 -6.69
N LEU A 278 -4.98 -14.58 -6.90
CA LEU A 278 -3.59 -14.98 -6.86
C LEU A 278 -3.26 -15.49 -5.45
N PRO A 279 -2.57 -16.64 -5.35
CA PRO A 279 -2.31 -17.24 -4.05
C PRO A 279 -1.53 -16.26 -3.18
N PRO A 280 -1.91 -16.09 -1.90
CA PRO A 280 -1.11 -15.26 -1.00
C PRO A 280 0.28 -15.87 -0.86
N PRO A 281 1.32 -15.07 -0.55
CA PRO A 281 2.60 -15.59 -0.10
C PRO A 281 2.37 -16.62 1.02
N ALA A 282 2.99 -17.79 0.95
CA ALA A 282 2.77 -18.82 1.94
C ALA A 282 3.14 -18.26 3.32
N ARG A 283 2.17 -18.26 4.23
CA ARG A 283 2.38 -17.82 5.61
C ARG A 283 3.34 -18.80 6.28
N ARG A 284 4.63 -18.48 6.30
CA ARG A 284 5.52 -19.10 7.30
C ARG A 284 5.17 -18.49 8.64
N HIS A 285 4.50 -19.28 9.48
CA HIS A 285 4.43 -18.97 10.91
C HIS A 285 5.85 -18.65 11.38
N PRO A 286 6.05 -17.58 12.16
CA PRO A 286 7.34 -17.38 12.81
C PRO A 286 7.64 -18.66 13.55
N VAL A 287 8.71 -19.35 13.14
CA VAL A 287 9.35 -20.32 14.01
C VAL A 287 9.71 -19.48 15.22
N VAL A 288 8.92 -19.61 16.27
CA VAL A 288 9.33 -19.17 17.60
C VAL A 288 10.62 -19.93 17.80
N ASP A 289 11.75 -19.26 17.67
CA ASP A 289 13.02 -19.75 18.17
C ASP A 289 12.75 -20.06 19.63
N ARG A 290 12.49 -21.34 19.91
CA ARG A 290 12.47 -21.84 21.27
C ARG A 290 13.88 -21.58 21.73
N GLN A 291 14.06 -20.49 22.50
CA GLN A 291 15.29 -20.28 23.25
C GLN A 291 15.63 -21.62 23.90
N PRO A 292 16.82 -22.18 23.66
CA PRO A 292 17.23 -23.37 24.40
C PRO A 292 17.05 -23.05 25.89
N PRO A 293 16.53 -24.00 26.69
CA PRO A 293 16.25 -23.77 28.09
C PRO A 293 17.50 -23.17 28.74
N ARG A 294 17.34 -22.01 29.38
CA ARG A 294 18.44 -21.39 30.13
C ARG A 294 19.05 -22.45 31.04
N PRO A 295 20.39 -22.61 31.05
CA PRO A 295 21.04 -23.55 31.95
C PRO A 295 20.60 -23.21 33.39
N ALA A 296 20.20 -24.26 34.13
CA ALA A 296 19.70 -24.13 35.48
C ALA A 296 20.71 -23.31 36.30
N ARG A 297 20.22 -22.22 36.94
CA ARG A 297 21.05 -21.46 37.88
C ARG A 297 21.56 -22.41 38.96
N PRO A 298 22.86 -22.42 39.28
CA PRO A 298 23.36 -23.20 40.41
C PRO A 298 22.60 -22.77 41.67
N ARG A 299 22.11 -23.78 42.43
CA ARG A 299 21.41 -23.59 43.69
C ARG A 299 22.27 -22.69 44.60
N GLN A 300 21.79 -21.50 44.89
CA GLN A 300 22.36 -20.69 45.96
C GLN A 300 22.15 -21.43 47.27
N VAL A 301 23.26 -21.78 47.92
CA VAL A 301 23.28 -22.29 49.29
C VAL A 301 22.72 -21.19 50.20
N GLN A 302 21.56 -21.44 50.80
CA GLN A 302 20.98 -20.53 51.79
C GLN A 302 21.90 -20.46 53.01
N ARG A 303 22.46 -19.28 53.28
CA ARG A 303 23.08 -18.99 54.58
C ARG A 303 21.99 -18.73 55.62
N PRO A 304 22.20 -19.11 56.91
CA PRO A 304 21.21 -18.89 57.97
C PRO A 304 20.92 -17.41 58.18
N ARG A 305 19.65 -17.07 58.42
CA ARG A 305 19.19 -15.72 58.76
C ARG A 305 19.69 -15.32 60.15
N ALA A 306 20.24 -14.11 60.26
CA ALA A 306 20.45 -13.42 61.53
C ALA A 306 19.10 -12.93 62.11
N PRO A 307 18.97 -12.82 63.45
CA PRO A 307 17.75 -12.34 64.09
C PRO A 307 17.54 -10.83 63.88
N PRO A 308 16.29 -10.34 63.99
CA PRO A 308 15.97 -8.94 63.72
C PRO A 308 16.23 -8.07 64.96
N ASP A 309 16.86 -6.92 64.76
CA ASP A 309 16.95 -5.85 65.75
C ASP A 309 15.80 -4.84 65.59
N PRO A 310 15.45 -4.12 66.68
CA PRO A 310 14.14 -3.51 66.85
C PRO A 310 13.99 -2.15 66.17
N HIS A 311 12.74 -1.89 65.77
CA HIS A 311 12.21 -0.61 65.34
C HIS A 311 12.61 0.57 66.25
N PRO A 312 12.63 1.78 65.65
CA PRO A 312 11.93 2.88 66.29
C PRO A 312 10.97 3.64 65.35
N TYR A 313 10.02 4.28 66.03
CA TYR A 313 8.90 5.13 65.64
C TYR A 313 9.22 6.38 64.80
N PHE A 314 8.20 6.90 64.10
CA PHE A 314 7.65 8.30 64.06
C PHE A 314 6.91 8.54 62.71
N GLN A 315 5.57 8.61 62.68
CA GLN A 315 4.63 9.76 62.84
C GLN A 315 4.28 10.54 61.54
N HIS A 316 2.96 10.65 61.30
CA HIS A 316 2.11 11.71 60.67
C HIS A 316 2.58 12.42 59.36
N ALA A 317 1.75 12.85 58.40
CA ALA A 317 0.43 13.49 58.49
C ALA A 317 -0.29 13.52 57.11
N GLN A 318 -1.59 13.82 57.19
CA GLN A 318 -2.58 14.06 56.13
C GLN A 318 -2.29 15.32 55.29
N ARG A 319 -2.82 15.37 54.04
CA ARG A 319 -3.71 16.46 53.54
C ARG A 319 -4.07 16.28 52.04
N ALA A 320 -5.37 16.27 51.75
CA ALA A 320 -5.99 16.86 50.55
C ALA A 320 -6.29 18.35 50.85
N PRO A 321 -6.96 19.19 50.02
CA PRO A 321 -7.56 18.99 48.68
C PRO A 321 -7.31 20.17 47.68
N HIS A 322 -7.97 20.11 46.51
CA HIS A 322 -8.57 21.22 45.71
C HIS A 322 -8.28 21.22 44.19
N ARG A 323 -9.35 20.94 43.41
CA ARG A 323 -9.74 21.62 42.16
C ARG A 323 -10.30 23.02 42.52
N PRO A 324 -10.36 24.05 41.63
CA PRO A 324 -11.03 23.98 40.31
C PRO A 324 -10.54 24.92 39.16
N VAL A 325 -11.04 24.60 37.94
CA VAL A 325 -11.59 25.44 36.84
C VAL A 325 -10.77 26.61 36.23
N GLY A 326 -10.76 26.69 34.88
CA GLY A 326 -10.60 27.96 34.16
C GLY A 326 -10.24 27.86 32.68
N HIS A 327 -11.16 28.33 31.82
CA HIS A 327 -11.10 28.42 30.35
C HIS A 327 -9.95 29.25 29.77
N PHE A 328 -9.56 28.93 28.52
CA PHE A 328 -9.33 29.82 27.36
C PHE A 328 -9.40 28.89 26.13
N GLY A 329 -9.99 29.18 24.98
CA GLY A 329 -10.26 30.42 24.28
C GLY A 329 -10.02 30.10 22.81
#